data_AF-A0A178WUH2-F1
#
_entry.id   AF-A0A178WUH2-F1
#
_cell.length_a   1.000
_cell.length_b   1.000
_cell.length_c   1.000
_cell.angle_alpha   90.00
_cell.angle_beta   90.00
_cell.angle_gamma   90.00
#
_symmetry.space_group_name_H-M   'P 1'
#
loop_
_entity.id
_entity.type
_entity.pdbx_description
1 polymer ?
#
loop_
_entity_poly.entity_id
_entity_poly.type
_entity_poly.pdbx_seq_one_letter_code
_entity_poly.pdbx_strand_id
1 'polypeptide(L)'
;MDELALIGIAWRLDALRWVPSDVLHDIVTRDGLCMWPPDGDPPPASSDAELAARMCGGCPVRDMCLELELRTAGAATVGIWGGMTDDDRRALHPHWLRRGERAGGAR
;
A
#
# COMPACT_ATOMS: atom_id res chain seq x y z
N MET A 1 2.92 9.31 11.38
CA MET A 1 3.63 10.12 10.35
C MET A 1 3.17 11.56 10.41
N ASP A 2 4.00 12.53 10.01
CA ASP A 2 3.54 13.92 9.87
C ASP A 2 2.71 14.15 8.60
N GLU A 3 2.03 15.29 8.54
CA GLU A 3 1.09 15.64 7.45
C GLU A 3 1.78 15.79 6.09
N LEU A 4 3.00 16.35 6.04
CA LEU A 4 3.72 16.55 4.78
C LEU A 4 4.14 15.21 4.17
N ALA A 5 4.54 14.25 5.01
CA ALA A 5 4.83 12.89 4.57
C ALA A 5 3.59 12.21 3.96
N LEU A 6 2.43 12.33 4.60
CA LEU A 6 1.16 11.78 4.09
C LEU A 6 0.78 12.38 2.72
N ILE A 7 0.91 13.70 2.58
CA ILE A 7 0.66 14.41 1.31
C ILE A 7 1.64 13.93 0.23
N GLY A 8 2.92 13.81 0.56
CA GLY A 8 3.94 13.34 -0.37
C GLY A 8 3.67 11.92 -0.87
N ILE A 9 3.22 11.02 0.00
CA ILE A 9 2.80 9.66 -0.39
C ILE A 9 1.61 9.73 -1.34
N ALA A 10 0.57 10.50 -1.00
CA ALA A 10 -0.61 10.64 -1.86
C ALA A 10 -0.27 11.19 -3.26
N TRP A 11 0.69 12.11 -3.36
CA TRP A 11 1.19 12.62 -4.64
C TRP A 11 1.94 11.56 -5.44
N ARG A 12 2.82 10.79 -4.80
CA ARG A 12 3.56 9.72 -5.47
C ARG A 12 2.62 8.69 -6.09
N LEU A 13 1.51 8.37 -5.43
CA LEU A 13 0.50 7.44 -5.94
C LEU A 13 -0.28 7.97 -7.16
N ASP A 14 -0.23 9.26 -7.48
CA ASP A 14 -0.87 9.79 -8.70
C ASP A 14 -0.27 9.20 -9.99
N ALA A 15 0.96 8.73 -9.94
CA ALA A 15 1.58 8.01 -11.06
C ALA A 15 0.81 6.75 -11.47
N LEU A 16 0.03 6.16 -10.55
CA LEU A 16 -0.74 4.94 -10.75
C LEU A 16 -2.22 5.19 -11.02
N ARG A 17 -2.66 6.46 -11.01
CA ARG A 17 -4.07 6.87 -11.07
C ARG A 17 -4.90 6.16 -12.13
N TRP A 18 -4.32 5.98 -13.32
CA TRP A 18 -5.00 5.42 -14.48
C TRP A 18 -4.63 3.97 -14.78
N VAL A 19 -3.80 3.34 -13.96
CA VAL A 19 -3.53 1.91 -14.04
C VAL A 19 -4.77 1.17 -13.55
N PRO A 20 -5.38 0.25 -14.32
CA PRO A 20 -6.53 -0.53 -13.88
C PRO A 20 -6.26 -1.36 -12.61
N SER A 21 -7.28 -1.55 -11.76
CA SER A 21 -7.12 -2.25 -10.47
C SER A 21 -6.74 -3.73 -10.62
N ASP A 22 -7.21 -4.39 -11.68
CA ASP A 22 -6.82 -5.76 -12.05
C ASP A 22 -5.34 -5.84 -12.43
N VAL A 23 -4.83 -4.86 -13.21
CA VAL A 23 -3.40 -4.78 -13.52
C VAL A 23 -2.56 -4.58 -12.25
N LEU A 24 -3.00 -3.73 -11.33
CA LEU A 24 -2.33 -3.57 -10.03
C LEU A 24 -2.35 -4.88 -9.24
N HIS A 25 -3.48 -5.59 -9.22
CA HIS A 25 -3.62 -6.87 -8.54
C HIS A 25 -2.67 -7.93 -9.10
N ASP A 26 -2.58 -8.05 -10.42
CA ASP A 26 -1.67 -8.99 -11.09
C ASP A 26 -0.21 -8.70 -10.73
N ILE A 27 0.21 -7.43 -10.81
CA ILE A 27 1.57 -7.02 -10.48
C ILE A 27 1.88 -7.29 -8.99
N VAL A 28 0.98 -6.90 -8.08
CA VAL A 28 1.19 -7.07 -6.64
C VAL A 28 1.28 -8.55 -6.26
N THR A 29 0.42 -9.39 -6.83
CA THR A 29 0.42 -10.83 -6.57
C THR A 29 1.67 -11.51 -7.12
N ARG A 30 2.12 -11.10 -8.32
CA ARG A 30 3.30 -11.67 -8.98
C ARG A 30 4.61 -11.25 -8.32
N ASP A 31 4.77 -9.97 -8.02
CA ASP A 31 6.06 -9.36 -7.67
C ASP A 31 6.16 -8.90 -6.19
N GLY A 32 5.09 -9.09 -5.40
CA GLY A 32 5.07 -8.75 -3.98
C GLY A 32 5.97 -9.68 -3.17
N LEU A 33 6.99 -9.13 -2.51
CA LEU A 33 7.90 -9.92 -1.67
C LEU A 33 7.19 -10.68 -0.53
N CYS A 34 6.05 -10.17 -0.05
CA CYS A 34 5.25 -10.84 0.97
C CYS A 34 4.49 -12.08 0.47
N MET A 35 4.31 -12.23 -0.85
CA MET A 35 3.71 -13.42 -1.44
C MET A 35 4.72 -14.58 -1.51
N TRP A 36 6.02 -14.26 -1.51
CA TRP A 36 7.12 -15.20 -1.74
C TRP A 36 8.29 -14.97 -0.76
N PRO A 37 8.07 -15.07 0.56
CA PRO A 37 9.14 -14.88 1.53
C PRO A 37 10.26 -15.92 1.32
N PRO A 38 11.56 -15.54 1.39
CA PRO A 38 12.68 -16.45 1.13
C PRO A 38 12.66 -17.72 1.97
N ASP A 39 12.25 -17.60 3.24
CA ASP A 39 12.22 -18.67 4.21
C ASP A 39 10.81 -19.29 4.38
N GLY A 40 9.85 -18.92 3.52
CA GLY A 40 8.45 -19.38 3.59
C GLY A 40 7.59 -18.66 4.62
N ASP A 41 8.21 -18.04 5.65
CA ASP A 41 7.52 -17.28 6.70
C ASP A 41 7.91 -15.78 6.67
N PRO A 42 7.01 -14.88 7.11
CA PRO A 42 7.38 -13.50 7.41
C PRO A 42 8.51 -13.44 8.47
N PRO A 43 9.43 -12.48 8.37
CA PRO A 43 10.50 -12.34 9.35
C PRO A 43 9.92 -12.01 10.74
N PRO A 44 10.57 -12.45 11.83
CA PRO A 44 10.15 -12.09 13.17
C PRO A 44 10.21 -10.58 13.35
N ALA A 45 9.16 -10.03 13.96
CA ALA A 45 9.02 -8.62 14.24
C ALA A 45 8.24 -8.42 15.54
N SER A 46 8.61 -7.39 16.29
CA SER A 46 7.95 -7.01 17.55
C SER A 46 6.74 -6.09 17.35
N SER A 47 6.55 -5.57 16.14
CA SER A 47 5.44 -4.70 15.77
C SER A 47 5.19 -4.73 14.26
N ASP A 48 4.00 -4.31 13.84
CA ASP A 48 3.66 -4.15 12.42
C ASP A 48 4.57 -3.13 11.72
N ALA A 49 5.01 -2.09 12.42
CA ALA A 49 5.95 -1.11 11.90
C ALA A 49 7.33 -1.76 11.58
N GLU A 50 7.82 -2.62 12.48
CA GLU A 50 9.06 -3.37 12.25
C GLU A 50 8.89 -4.38 11.12
N LEU A 51 7.77 -5.10 11.09
CA LEU A 51 7.47 -6.06 10.03
C LEU A 51 7.38 -5.36 8.66
N ALA A 52 6.73 -4.20 8.59
CA ALA A 52 6.60 -3.39 7.39
C ALA A 52 7.97 -2.91 6.89
N ALA A 53 8.84 -2.45 7.79
CA ALA A 53 10.20 -2.04 7.44
C ALA A 53 11.00 -3.21 6.83
N ARG A 54 10.90 -4.41 7.41
CA ARG A 54 11.62 -5.61 6.96
C ARG A 54 11.08 -6.16 5.64
N MET A 55 9.77 -6.29 5.50
CA MET A 55 9.15 -6.89 4.31
C MET A 55 8.97 -5.89 3.16
N CYS A 56 8.51 -4.68 3.45
CA CYS A 56 8.17 -3.70 2.42
C CYS A 56 9.34 -2.76 2.07
N GLY A 57 10.41 -2.73 2.86
CA GLY A 57 11.55 -1.82 2.67
C GLY A 57 12.20 -1.92 1.29
N GLY A 58 12.33 -3.15 0.75
CA GLY A 58 12.89 -3.44 -0.58
C GLY A 58 11.87 -3.95 -1.60
N CYS A 59 10.57 -3.92 -1.29
CA CYS A 59 9.55 -4.47 -2.18
C CYS A 59 9.35 -3.58 -3.42
N PRO A 60 9.50 -4.11 -4.65
CA PRO A 60 9.44 -3.30 -5.88
C PRO A 60 8.03 -2.77 -6.18
N VAL A 61 7.00 -3.40 -5.60
CA VAL A 61 5.60 -3.09 -5.85
C VAL A 61 4.90 -2.36 -4.71
N ARG A 62 5.66 -1.73 -3.80
CA ARG A 62 5.12 -1.08 -2.61
C ARG A 62 4.00 -0.08 -2.93
N ASP A 63 4.19 0.72 -3.97
CA ASP A 63 3.25 1.78 -4.37
C ASP A 63 1.99 1.20 -5.02
N MET A 64 2.15 0.17 -5.84
CA MET A 64 1.03 -0.55 -6.46
C MET A 64 0.20 -1.28 -5.41
N CYS A 65 0.86 -1.88 -4.41
CA CYS A 65 0.20 -2.53 -3.29
C CYS A 65 -0.60 -1.52 -2.46
N LEU A 66 -0.02 -0.36 -2.14
CA LEU A 66 -0.72 0.69 -1.40
C LEU A 66 -1.90 1.26 -2.19
N GLU A 67 -1.69 1.58 -3.47
CA GLU A 67 -2.74 2.10 -4.34
C GLU A 67 -3.90 1.12 -4.51
N LEU A 68 -3.60 -0.16 -4.73
CA LEU A 68 -4.61 -1.21 -4.84
C LEU A 68 -5.43 -1.30 -3.57
N GLU A 69 -4.78 -1.38 -2.41
CA GLU A 69 -5.44 -1.45 -1.12
C GLU A 69 -6.34 -0.23 -0.88
N LEU A 70 -5.85 0.98 -1.21
CA LEU A 70 -6.64 2.20 -1.04
C LEU A 70 -7.90 2.25 -1.93
N ARG A 71 -7.91 1.53 -3.07
CA ARG A 71 -9.08 1.43 -3.95
C ARG A 71 -10.12 0.40 -3.53
N THR A 72 -9.69 -0.68 -2.88
CA THR A 72 -10.54 -1.84 -2.59
C THR A 72 -11.19 -1.74 -1.22
N ALA A 73 -10.38 -1.56 -0.18
CA ALA A 73 -10.85 -1.58 1.22
C ALA A 73 -10.32 -0.40 2.05
N GLY A 74 -9.32 0.32 1.55
CA GLY A 74 -8.91 1.60 2.08
C GLY A 74 -8.37 1.52 3.50
N ALA A 75 -9.14 2.12 4.40
CA ALA A 75 -8.81 2.23 5.82
C ALA A 75 -9.39 1.10 6.68
N ALA A 76 -10.13 0.15 6.08
CA ALA A 76 -10.89 -0.88 6.80
C ALA A 76 -10.14 -2.20 7.00
N THR A 77 -9.06 -2.45 6.26
CA THR A 77 -8.23 -3.66 6.42
C THR A 77 -7.28 -3.55 7.59
N VAL A 78 -7.01 -4.69 8.21
CA VAL A 78 -5.96 -4.85 9.21
C VAL A 78 -4.63 -5.27 8.56
N GLY A 79 -3.53 -5.08 9.28
CA GLY A 79 -2.19 -5.47 8.85
C GLY A 79 -1.52 -4.48 7.90
N ILE A 80 -0.46 -4.95 7.23
CA ILE A 80 0.48 -4.12 6.48
C ILE A 80 0.23 -4.20 4.99
N TRP A 81 0.08 -3.04 4.36
CA TRP A 81 -0.15 -2.94 2.92
C TRP A 81 0.68 -1.79 2.36
N GLY A 82 1.49 -2.07 1.35
CA GLY A 82 2.38 -1.06 0.76
C GLY A 82 3.31 -0.37 1.77
N GLY A 83 3.74 -1.09 2.81
CA GLY A 83 4.60 -0.58 3.88
C GLY A 83 3.90 0.32 4.90
N MET A 84 2.56 0.37 4.89
CA MET A 84 1.76 1.15 5.83
C MET A 84 1.01 0.22 6.77
N THR A 85 1.01 0.53 8.07
CA THR A 85 0.12 -0.08 9.06
C THR A 85 -1.34 0.33 8.81
N ASP A 86 -2.27 -0.27 9.55
CA ASP A 86 -3.68 0.12 9.46
C ASP A 86 -3.91 1.58 9.92
N ASP A 87 -3.23 2.02 10.98
CA ASP A 87 -3.22 3.41 11.47
C ASP A 87 -2.63 4.38 10.44
N ASP A 88 -1.53 4.01 9.80
CA ASP A 88 -0.93 4.84 8.74
C ASP A 88 -1.87 4.97 7.54
N ARG A 89 -2.54 3.88 7.14
CA ARG A 89 -3.53 3.94 6.05
C ARG A 89 -4.76 4.76 6.43
N ARG A 90 -5.25 4.64 7.67
CA ARG A 90 -6.33 5.49 8.20
C ARG A 90 -5.97 6.97 8.11
N ALA A 91 -4.73 7.33 8.45
CA ALA A 91 -4.24 8.70 8.33
C ALA A 91 -4.06 9.16 6.88
N LEU A 92 -3.61 8.27 5.97
CA LEU A 92 -3.35 8.58 4.57
C LEU A 92 -4.62 8.72 3.72
N HIS A 93 -5.63 7.90 3.99
CA HIS A 93 -6.81 7.75 3.14
C HIS A 93 -7.53 9.09 2.82
N PRO A 94 -7.72 10.04 3.77
CA PRO A 94 -8.29 11.35 3.45
C PRO A 94 -7.45 12.19 2.46
N HIS A 95 -6.12 12.11 2.53
CA HIS A 95 -5.24 12.83 1.58
C HIS A 95 -5.30 12.19 0.19
N TRP A 96 -5.38 10.86 0.14
CA TRP A 96 -5.55 10.10 -1.09
C TRP A 96 -6.89 10.40 -1.78
N LEU A 97 -7.99 10.46 -1.04
CA LEU A 97 -9.33 10.80 -1.56
C LEU A 97 -9.36 12.20 -2.21
N ARG A 98 -8.68 13.18 -1.60
CA ARG A 98 -8.56 14.54 -2.15
C ARG A 98 -7.83 14.60 -3.49
N ARG A 99 -7.13 13.54 -3.90
CA ARG A 99 -6.50 13.47 -5.23
C ARG A 99 -7.51 13.22 -6.34
N GLY A 100 -8.75 12.80 -6.06
CA GLY A 100 -9.80 12.63 -7.06
C GLY A 100 -9.88 11.22 -7.68
N GLU A 101 -10.53 11.12 -8.84
CA GLU A 101 -10.89 9.86 -9.50
C GLU A 101 -9.69 9.01 -9.91
N ARG A 102 -9.88 7.68 -9.88
CA ARG A 102 -8.92 6.64 -10.25
C ARG A 102 -9.59 5.54 -11.06
N ALA A 103 -8.81 4.86 -11.90
CA ALA A 103 -9.29 3.72 -12.68
C ALA A 103 -9.79 2.59 -11.75
N GLY A 104 -11.02 2.11 -11.98
CA GLY A 104 -11.57 0.98 -11.22
C GLY A 104 -11.75 1.23 -9.71
N GLY A 105 -11.79 2.50 -9.26
CA GLY A 105 -12.24 2.83 -7.91
C GLY A 105 -13.74 2.57 -7.77
N ALA A 106 -14.17 2.06 -6.61
CA ALA A 106 -15.58 1.98 -6.29
C ALA A 106 -16.22 3.38 -6.38
N ARG A 107 -17.37 3.45 -7.06
CA ARG A 107 -18.18 4.66 -7.19
C ARG A 107 -18.94 4.95 -5.92
#